data_AF-A0A8T8WM87-F1
#
_entry.id   AF-A0A8T8WM87-F1
#
_cell.length_a   1.000
_cell.length_b   1.000
_cell.length_c   1.000
_cell.angle_alpha   90.00
_cell.angle_beta   90.00
_cell.angle_gamma   90.00
#
_symmetry.space_group_name_H-M   'P 1'
#
loop_
_entity.id
_entity.type
_entity.pdbx_description
1 polymer ?
#
loop_
_entity_poly.entity_id
_entity_poly.type
_entity_poly.pdbx_seq_one_letter_code
_entity_poly.pdbx_strand_id
1 'polypeptide(L)'
;MRTQIWTALLTGACAVHGATAQNVTVYGPGELPAGATETFLACLTSLETSYRVYVDAGVTVVLPPGSNQTITLDGADGGLYDCLTITEVMTGMQVAVEDTVEADTSQEENSLLASAVTYAWLLAQGAQGQTPMGTRLSASANSTTTTDEDLGRRDDPRGLAKRTHYHYYGYLSDYSACTDSALVTRYGSTCYNHNQAYYGVRFENAFAEKILTMIIWPHHRCENGNVRSFTVAPLSVSACQSRTTYSYYGHYVTCKCT
;
A
#
# COMPACT_ATOMS: atom_id res chain seq x y z
N MET A 1 -30.72 59.63 8.03
CA MET A 1 -29.66 58.80 8.64
C MET A 1 -29.97 57.34 8.36
N ARG A 2 -29.23 56.71 7.44
CA ARG A 2 -29.35 55.27 7.14
C ARG A 2 -27.93 54.69 7.27
N THR A 3 -27.72 53.93 8.32
CA THR A 3 -26.49 53.19 8.60
C THR A 3 -26.47 51.92 7.74
N GLN A 4 -25.51 51.81 6.83
CA GLN A 4 -25.21 50.57 6.12
C GLN A 4 -24.28 49.72 6.98
N ILE A 5 -24.79 48.55 7.39
CA ILE A 5 -24.02 47.50 8.05
C ILE A 5 -23.29 46.74 6.93
N TRP A 6 -21.95 46.79 6.95
CA TRP A 6 -21.11 46.00 6.07
C TRP A 6 -20.91 44.61 6.70
N THR A 7 -21.53 43.60 6.12
CA THR A 7 -21.27 42.20 6.46
C THR A 7 -20.00 41.76 5.74
N ALA A 8 -18.90 41.63 6.48
CA ALA A 8 -17.66 41.05 5.97
C ALA A 8 -17.89 39.54 5.70
N LEU A 9 -17.82 39.13 4.44
CA LEU A 9 -17.67 37.72 4.09
C LEU A 9 -16.25 37.28 4.45
N LEU A 10 -16.13 36.47 5.51
CA LEU A 10 -14.94 35.66 5.75
C LEU A 10 -14.89 34.56 4.69
N THR A 11 -14.06 34.75 3.66
CA THR A 11 -13.61 33.68 2.79
C THR A 11 -12.70 32.75 3.59
N GLY A 12 -13.30 31.74 4.21
CA GLY A 12 -12.57 30.58 4.70
C GLY A 12 -11.92 29.87 3.53
N ALA A 13 -10.63 30.11 3.31
CA ALA A 13 -9.83 29.29 2.43
C ALA A 13 -9.66 27.92 3.09
N CYS A 14 -10.58 27.01 2.82
CA CYS A 14 -10.30 25.59 3.01
C CYS A 14 -9.13 25.26 2.09
N ALA A 15 -7.94 25.05 2.65
CA ALA A 15 -6.81 24.51 1.91
C ALA A 15 -7.21 23.12 1.40
N VAL A 16 -7.64 23.07 0.14
CA VAL A 16 -7.88 21.84 -0.58
C VAL A 16 -6.51 21.19 -0.75
N HIS A 17 -6.20 20.21 0.10
CA HIS A 17 -5.04 19.35 -0.08
C HIS A 17 -5.36 18.37 -1.21
N GLY A 18 -5.49 18.90 -2.43
CA GLY A 18 -5.56 18.10 -3.64
C GLY A 18 -4.15 17.62 -3.99
N ALA A 19 -4.05 16.40 -4.52
CA ALA A 19 -2.85 15.98 -5.22
C ALA A 19 -2.60 17.00 -6.35
N THR A 20 -1.54 17.80 -6.23
CA THR A 20 -1.12 18.69 -7.32
C THR A 20 -0.42 17.85 -8.38
N ALA A 21 -0.39 18.31 -9.64
CA ALA A 21 0.32 17.61 -10.70
C ALA A 21 1.82 17.53 -10.35
N GLN A 22 2.23 16.41 -9.78
CA GLN A 22 3.60 16.13 -9.36
C GLN A 22 4.12 14.89 -10.09
N ASN A 23 5.44 14.82 -10.25
CA ASN A 23 6.09 13.63 -10.78
C ASN A 23 6.05 12.53 -9.72
N VAL A 24 5.64 11.34 -10.15
CA VAL A 24 5.71 10.12 -9.35
C VAL A 24 6.84 9.24 -9.85
N THR A 25 7.59 8.66 -8.92
CA THR A 25 8.64 7.66 -9.21
C THR A 25 8.00 6.30 -9.39
N VAL A 26 8.29 5.63 -10.49
CA VAL A 26 7.82 4.26 -10.74
C VAL A 26 8.88 3.29 -10.28
N TYR A 27 8.55 2.44 -9.30
CA TYR A 27 9.45 1.38 -8.84
C TYR A 27 9.17 0.06 -9.56
N GLY A 28 10.24 -0.71 -9.76
CA GLY A 28 10.20 -2.10 -10.19
C GLY A 28 11.18 -2.95 -9.39
N PRO A 29 11.22 -4.26 -9.68
CA PRO A 29 12.15 -5.16 -9.03
C PRO A 29 13.60 -4.80 -9.35
N GLY A 30 14.47 -4.90 -8.36
CA GLY A 30 15.90 -4.63 -8.50
C GLY A 30 16.76 -5.37 -7.48
N GLU A 31 18.04 -5.02 -7.45
CA GLU A 31 19.00 -5.56 -6.48
C GLU A 31 18.56 -5.23 -5.05
N LEU A 32 18.67 -6.19 -4.14
CA LEU A 32 18.35 -5.99 -2.73
C LEU A 32 19.48 -5.16 -2.06
N PRO A 33 19.22 -3.91 -1.63
CA PRO A 33 20.24 -3.07 -1.02
C PRO A 33 20.58 -3.56 0.39
N ALA A 34 21.86 -3.84 0.65
CA ALA A 34 22.35 -4.32 1.94
C ALA A 34 21.99 -3.36 3.09
N GLY A 35 22.25 -2.06 2.92
CA GLY A 35 21.99 -1.05 3.96
C GLY A 35 20.51 -0.98 4.38
N ALA A 36 19.58 -0.90 3.43
CA ALA A 36 18.15 -0.88 3.77
C ALA A 36 17.70 -2.22 4.38
N THR A 37 18.28 -3.34 3.94
CA THR A 37 17.99 -4.66 4.51
C THR A 37 18.45 -4.78 5.95
N GLU A 38 19.66 -4.32 6.25
CA GLU A 38 20.19 -4.28 7.61
C GLU A 38 19.35 -3.37 8.51
N THR A 39 18.98 -2.18 8.01
CA THR A 39 18.07 -1.25 8.71
C THR A 39 16.72 -1.91 9.01
N PHE A 40 16.13 -2.60 8.03
CA PHE A 40 14.86 -3.29 8.19
C PHE A 40 14.94 -4.43 9.22
N LEU A 41 15.94 -5.32 9.08
CA LEU A 41 16.12 -6.46 9.99
C LEU A 41 16.45 -6.00 11.42
N ALA A 42 17.26 -4.94 11.58
CA ALA A 42 17.54 -4.35 12.89
C ALA A 42 16.27 -3.78 13.53
N CYS A 43 15.43 -3.07 12.76
CA CYS A 43 14.15 -2.59 13.24
C CYS A 43 13.24 -3.75 13.66
N LEU A 44 13.07 -4.74 12.78
CA LEU A 44 12.19 -5.89 13.00
C LEU A 44 12.59 -6.71 14.24
N THR A 45 13.89 -6.90 14.47
CA THR A 45 14.42 -7.63 15.62
C THR A 45 14.43 -6.84 16.93
N SER A 46 14.25 -5.51 16.87
CA SER A 46 14.09 -4.66 18.06
C SER A 46 12.66 -4.69 18.63
N LEU A 47 11.70 -5.19 17.86
CA LEU A 47 10.31 -5.33 18.29
C LEU A 47 10.17 -6.47 19.31
N GLU A 48 9.25 -6.32 20.27
CA GLU A 48 8.95 -7.37 21.25
C GLU A 48 8.32 -8.62 20.60
N THR A 49 7.57 -8.41 19.51
CA THR A 49 6.92 -9.49 18.76
C THR A 49 7.94 -10.27 17.94
N SER A 50 7.99 -11.58 18.14
CA SER A 50 8.88 -12.50 17.41
C SER A 50 8.34 -12.85 16.03
N TYR A 51 8.29 -11.88 15.12
CA TYR A 51 7.83 -12.09 13.75
C TYR A 51 8.64 -13.15 13.00
N ARG A 52 8.02 -13.74 11.99
CA ARG A 52 8.67 -14.65 11.05
C ARG A 52 8.82 -13.97 9.69
N VAL A 53 9.78 -14.40 8.89
CA VAL A 53 10.05 -13.84 7.57
C VAL A 53 10.27 -14.96 6.57
N TYR A 54 9.68 -14.82 5.38
CA TYR A 54 9.99 -15.60 4.19
C TYR A 54 10.03 -14.71 2.96
N VAL A 55 10.31 -15.31 1.81
CA VAL A 55 10.32 -14.62 0.53
C VAL A 55 9.27 -15.24 -0.38
N ASP A 56 8.39 -14.41 -0.93
CA ASP A 56 7.42 -14.81 -1.94
C ASP A 56 7.55 -13.94 -3.18
N ALA A 57 7.80 -14.57 -4.33
CA ALA A 57 7.94 -13.90 -5.62
C ALA A 57 8.89 -12.67 -5.60
N GLY A 58 9.97 -12.75 -4.83
CA GLY A 58 10.95 -11.67 -4.65
C GLY A 58 10.59 -10.62 -3.59
N VAL A 59 9.40 -10.70 -2.99
CA VAL A 59 8.97 -9.84 -1.88
C VAL A 59 9.41 -10.46 -0.56
N THR A 60 10.06 -9.68 0.30
CA THR A 60 10.30 -10.07 1.69
C THR A 60 8.99 -9.93 2.47
N VAL A 61 8.45 -11.05 2.93
CA VAL A 61 7.15 -11.09 3.61
C VAL A 61 7.33 -11.36 5.10
N VAL A 62 6.75 -10.51 5.94
CA VAL A 62 6.70 -10.69 7.39
C VAL A 62 5.39 -11.36 7.79
N LEU A 63 5.47 -12.36 8.65
CA LEU A 63 4.37 -13.11 9.21
C LEU A 63 4.30 -12.92 10.74
N PRO A 64 3.10 -13.04 11.34
CA PRO A 64 2.95 -13.07 12.78
C PRO A 64 3.71 -14.29 13.39
N PRO A 65 3.96 -14.28 14.71
CA PRO A 65 4.78 -15.31 15.37
C PRO A 65 4.18 -16.73 15.29
N GLY A 66 2.87 -16.87 15.12
CA GLY A 66 2.19 -18.16 15.10
C GLY A 66 1.19 -18.31 13.97
N SER A 67 0.56 -19.49 13.90
CA SER A 67 -0.56 -19.79 13.01
C SER A 67 -1.85 -19.16 13.50
N ASN A 68 -2.79 -18.90 12.59
CA ASN A 68 -4.10 -18.33 12.87
C ASN A 68 -4.07 -16.96 13.57
N GLN A 69 -3.22 -16.06 13.08
CA GLN A 69 -3.05 -14.72 13.62
C GLN A 69 -3.19 -13.66 12.54
N THR A 70 -3.82 -12.54 12.89
CA THR A 70 -3.90 -11.35 12.02
C THR A 70 -2.71 -10.42 12.25
N ILE A 71 -2.35 -9.64 11.23
CA ILE A 71 -1.45 -8.49 11.36
C ILE A 71 -2.26 -7.22 11.15
N THR A 72 -2.13 -6.27 12.08
CA THR A 72 -2.82 -4.97 12.08
C THR A 72 -1.82 -3.83 12.20
N LEU A 73 -1.37 -3.32 11.04
CA LEU A 73 -0.35 -2.26 10.96
C LEU A 73 -0.77 -0.93 11.59
N ASP A 74 -2.08 -0.68 11.69
CA ASP A 74 -2.69 0.48 12.35
C ASP A 74 -3.09 0.21 13.82
N GLY A 75 -2.73 -0.96 14.35
CA GLY A 75 -3.09 -1.43 15.68
C GLY A 75 -1.92 -2.07 16.43
N ALA A 76 -2.06 -3.36 16.76
CA ALA A 76 -1.11 -4.07 17.61
C ALA A 76 0.30 -4.17 16.98
N ASP A 77 0.38 -4.11 15.65
CA ASP A 77 1.62 -4.22 14.89
C ASP A 77 2.15 -2.85 14.43
N GLY A 78 1.80 -1.77 15.15
CA GLY A 78 2.27 -0.41 14.82
C GLY A 78 3.80 -0.26 14.79
N GLY A 79 4.53 -1.04 15.60
CA GLY A 79 6.00 -1.09 15.53
C GLY A 79 6.52 -1.69 14.22
N LEU A 80 5.82 -2.70 13.68
CA LEU A 80 6.13 -3.26 12.36
C LEU A 80 5.84 -2.23 11.27
N TYR A 81 4.74 -1.49 11.38
CA TYR A 81 4.44 -0.38 10.47
C TYR A 81 5.56 0.69 10.48
N ASP A 82 6.07 1.07 11.65
CA ASP A 82 7.19 2.00 11.74
C ASP A 82 8.43 1.44 11.00
N CYS A 83 8.73 0.14 11.10
CA CYS A 83 9.82 -0.48 10.31
C CYS A 83 9.60 -0.43 8.79
N LEU A 84 8.37 -0.68 8.32
CA LEU A 84 8.01 -0.63 6.89
C LEU A 84 8.06 0.79 6.30
N THR A 85 8.02 1.81 7.17
CA THR A 85 7.92 3.21 6.76
C THR A 85 9.21 4.01 6.97
N ILE A 86 10.29 3.35 7.39
CA ILE A 86 11.65 3.90 7.29
C ILE A 86 11.91 4.19 5.81
N THR A 87 12.31 5.43 5.48
CA THR A 87 12.46 5.91 4.10
C THR A 87 13.30 4.97 3.23
N GLU A 88 14.45 4.51 3.75
CA GLU A 88 15.35 3.61 3.02
C GLU A 88 14.72 2.23 2.78
N VAL A 89 13.93 1.72 3.71
CA VAL A 89 13.22 0.44 3.58
C VAL A 89 12.11 0.57 2.55
N MET A 90 11.26 1.59 2.70
CA MET A 90 10.07 1.80 1.88
C MET A 90 10.41 2.05 0.40
N THR A 91 11.56 2.67 0.12
CA THR A 91 12.03 2.97 -1.25
C THR A 91 13.08 1.99 -1.78
N GLY A 92 13.75 1.24 -0.90
CA GLY A 92 14.84 0.33 -1.27
C GLY A 92 14.46 -1.15 -1.29
N MET A 93 13.45 -1.59 -0.54
CA MET A 93 13.09 -3.00 -0.41
C MET A 93 11.67 -3.29 -0.87
N GLN A 94 11.42 -4.47 -1.46
CA GLN A 94 10.07 -4.99 -1.63
C GLN A 94 9.67 -5.73 -0.36
N VAL A 95 8.91 -5.07 0.51
CA VAL A 95 8.45 -5.64 1.78
C VAL A 95 6.93 -5.64 1.84
N ALA A 96 6.38 -6.74 2.32
CA ALA A 96 4.97 -6.87 2.64
C ALA A 96 4.78 -7.63 3.95
N VAL A 97 3.57 -7.64 4.46
CA VAL A 97 3.18 -8.40 5.64
C VAL A 97 1.96 -9.23 5.32
N GLU A 98 1.87 -10.42 5.89
CA GLU A 98 0.75 -11.32 5.69
C GLU A 98 0.22 -11.86 7.01
N ASP A 99 -1.09 -12.06 7.07
CA ASP A 99 -1.70 -12.82 8.16
C ASP A 99 -1.48 -14.33 7.96
N THR A 100 -1.73 -15.10 9.02
CA THR A 100 -1.70 -16.58 9.02
C THR A 100 -3.07 -17.16 9.38
N VAL A 101 -4.15 -16.38 9.22
CA VAL A 101 -5.51 -16.80 9.59
C VAL A 101 -5.93 -18.02 8.77
N GLU A 102 -5.59 -18.02 7.48
CA GLU A 102 -5.70 -19.20 6.63
C GLU A 102 -4.37 -19.95 6.62
N ALA A 103 -4.44 -21.27 6.82
CA ALA A 103 -3.24 -22.10 6.85
C ALA A 103 -2.57 -22.16 5.47
N ASP A 104 -1.32 -21.75 5.40
CA ASP A 104 -0.46 -21.90 4.24
C ASP A 104 0.81 -22.66 4.64
N THR A 105 0.89 -23.92 4.22
CA THR A 105 2.04 -24.79 4.50
C THR A 105 3.35 -24.21 4.00
N SER A 106 3.32 -23.44 2.91
CA SER A 106 4.53 -22.82 2.36
C SER A 106 5.06 -21.71 3.27
N GLN A 107 4.16 -20.94 3.89
CA GLN A 107 4.52 -19.93 4.89
C GLN A 107 5.13 -20.60 6.13
N GLU A 108 4.56 -21.72 6.58
CA GLU A 108 5.06 -22.43 7.76
C GLU A 108 6.43 -23.09 7.53
N GLU A 109 6.64 -23.72 6.38
CA GLU A 109 7.88 -24.45 6.07
C GLU A 109 9.05 -23.53 5.68
N ASN A 110 8.77 -22.42 5.00
CA ASN A 110 9.81 -21.58 4.40
C ASN A 110 10.13 -20.31 5.21
N SER A 111 9.41 -20.04 6.30
CA SER A 111 9.68 -18.86 7.13
C SER A 111 10.55 -19.16 8.35
N LEU A 112 11.49 -18.25 8.60
CA LEU A 112 12.36 -18.24 9.78
C LEU A 112 11.93 -17.15 10.75
N LEU A 113 12.28 -17.30 12.03
CA LEU A 113 12.21 -16.17 12.97
C LEU A 113 13.06 -15.01 12.46
N ALA A 114 12.55 -13.78 12.59
CA ALA A 114 13.25 -12.58 12.14
C ALA A 114 14.67 -12.46 12.72
N SER A 115 14.89 -12.93 13.95
CA SER A 115 16.20 -12.96 14.61
C SER A 115 17.24 -13.91 13.97
N ALA A 116 16.80 -14.85 13.15
CA ALA A 116 17.66 -15.77 12.41
C ALA A 116 17.86 -15.36 10.94
N VAL A 117 17.14 -14.34 10.47
CA VAL A 117 17.16 -13.87 9.09
C VAL A 117 18.35 -12.92 8.90
N THR A 118 19.07 -13.09 7.79
CA THR A 118 20.21 -12.24 7.43
C THR A 118 20.06 -11.74 5.99
N TYR A 119 20.81 -10.69 5.63
CA TYR A 119 20.89 -10.21 4.25
C TYR A 119 21.26 -11.33 3.26
N ALA A 120 22.27 -12.14 3.59
CA ALA A 120 22.72 -13.25 2.75
C ALA A 120 21.62 -14.33 2.58
N TRP A 121 20.85 -14.59 3.64
CA TRP A 121 19.72 -15.51 3.55
C TRP A 121 18.62 -14.96 2.65
N LEU A 122 18.25 -13.68 2.79
CA LEU A 122 17.23 -13.04 1.95
C LEU A 122 17.63 -13.07 0.46
N LEU A 123 18.89 -12.73 0.15
CA LEU A 123 19.42 -12.87 -1.20
C LEU A 123 19.33 -14.31 -1.73
N ALA A 124 19.69 -15.30 -0.92
CA ALA A 124 19.64 -16.70 -1.31
C ALA A 124 18.21 -17.21 -1.54
N GLN A 125 17.22 -16.64 -0.83
CA GLN A 125 15.79 -16.89 -1.06
C GLN A 125 15.22 -16.07 -2.24
N GLY A 126 16.03 -15.25 -2.90
CA GLY A 126 15.62 -14.47 -4.06
C GLY A 126 14.88 -13.18 -3.72
N ALA A 127 15.01 -12.65 -2.49
CA ALA A 127 14.44 -11.36 -2.13
C ALA A 127 15.03 -10.25 -3.01
N GLN A 128 14.18 -9.28 -3.36
CA GLN A 128 14.50 -8.21 -4.27
C GLN A 128 14.33 -6.85 -3.60
N GLY A 129 15.14 -5.90 -4.05
CA GLY A 129 14.94 -4.50 -3.75
C GLY A 129 13.89 -3.86 -4.65
N GLN A 130 13.65 -2.59 -4.41
CA GLN A 130 12.97 -1.70 -5.34
C GLN A 130 14.01 -0.83 -6.05
N THR A 131 13.86 -0.66 -7.36
CA THR A 131 14.72 0.23 -8.16
C THR A 131 13.86 1.21 -8.96
N PRO A 132 14.19 2.51 -8.99
CA PRO A 132 13.50 3.47 -9.84
C PRO A 132 13.63 3.09 -11.33
N MET A 133 12.49 2.86 -11.99
CA MET A 133 12.42 2.59 -13.43
C MET A 133 12.20 3.86 -14.26
N GLY A 134 11.88 4.97 -13.60
CA GLY A 134 11.63 6.25 -14.24
C GLY A 134 10.66 7.11 -13.42
N THR A 135 10.33 8.28 -13.96
CA THR A 135 9.37 9.21 -13.38
C THR A 135 8.33 9.58 -14.42
N ARG A 136 7.07 9.73 -14.01
CA ARG A 136 5.99 10.26 -14.86
C ARG A 136 5.11 11.22 -14.09
N LEU A 137 4.32 12.01 -14.80
CA LEU A 137 3.25 12.77 -14.16
C LEU A 137 2.26 11.82 -13.48
N SER A 138 1.79 12.21 -12.29
CA SER A 138 0.72 11.49 -11.61
C SER A 138 -0.49 11.34 -12.54
N ALA A 139 -1.22 10.24 -12.42
CA ALA A 139 -2.44 10.02 -13.17
C ALA A 139 -3.47 11.16 -12.97
N SER A 140 -3.41 11.88 -11.83
CA SER A 140 -4.22 13.08 -11.59
C SER A 140 -3.99 14.20 -12.60
N ALA A 141 -2.78 14.30 -13.17
CA ALA A 141 -2.42 15.37 -14.10
C ALA A 141 -3.01 15.15 -15.50
N ASN A 142 -3.30 13.90 -15.87
CA ASN A 142 -3.82 13.51 -17.19
C ASN A 142 -5.29 13.06 -17.15
N SER A 143 -5.95 13.13 -16.00
CA SER A 143 -7.33 12.66 -15.85
C SER A 143 -8.33 13.67 -16.45
N THR A 144 -8.57 13.58 -17.75
CA THR A 144 -9.76 14.16 -18.42
C THR A 144 -10.91 13.16 -18.57
N THR A 145 -10.85 11.98 -17.94
CA THR A 145 -11.78 10.88 -18.22
C THR A 145 -12.87 10.71 -17.16
N THR A 146 -14.09 10.97 -17.61
CA THR A 146 -15.34 10.23 -17.32
C THR A 146 -15.44 9.58 -15.95
N THR A 147 -16.20 10.23 -15.07
CA THR A 147 -16.76 9.66 -13.86
C THR A 147 -17.40 8.30 -14.14
N ASP A 148 -16.84 7.24 -13.57
CA ASP A 148 -17.50 5.95 -13.30
C ASP A 148 -18.64 6.15 -12.27
N GLU A 149 -19.57 7.06 -12.55
CA GLU A 149 -20.82 7.17 -11.80
C GLU A 149 -21.79 6.00 -12.11
N ASP A 150 -21.47 5.12 -13.07
CA ASP A 150 -22.46 4.21 -13.66
C ASP A 150 -22.35 2.72 -13.25
N LEU A 151 -21.40 2.30 -12.40
CA LEU A 151 -21.29 0.88 -12.01
C LEU A 151 -21.16 0.58 -10.50
N GLY A 152 -21.59 1.49 -9.63
CA GLY A 152 -21.58 1.24 -8.18
C GLY A 152 -22.70 1.88 -7.35
N ARG A 153 -23.65 2.59 -7.98
CA ARG A 153 -24.71 3.31 -7.28
C ARG A 153 -25.86 2.36 -6.89
N ARG A 154 -25.73 1.68 -5.75
CA ARG A 154 -26.92 1.36 -4.94
C ARG A 154 -27.02 2.44 -3.88
N ASP A 155 -27.95 3.36 -4.13
CA ASP A 155 -28.31 4.46 -3.27
C ASP A 155 -28.65 3.98 -1.84
N ASP A 156 -27.86 4.43 -0.87
CA ASP A 156 -28.37 4.65 0.49
C ASP A 156 -28.93 6.09 0.53
N PRO A 157 -30.25 6.29 0.64
CA PRO A 157 -30.86 7.62 0.60
C PRO A 157 -30.63 8.44 1.88
N ARG A 158 -29.85 7.96 2.86
CA ARG A 158 -29.59 8.67 4.13
C ARG A 158 -28.13 8.68 4.61
N GLY A 159 -27.17 8.44 3.73
CA GLY A 159 -25.75 8.53 4.07
C GLY A 159 -25.04 9.64 3.27
N LEU A 160 -24.74 10.77 3.89
CA LEU A 160 -23.69 11.67 3.41
C LEU A 160 -22.38 10.87 3.42
N ALA A 161 -22.04 10.20 2.32
CA ALA A 161 -20.76 9.52 2.18
C ALA A 161 -19.66 10.57 2.43
N LYS A 162 -18.85 10.34 3.47
CA LYS A 162 -17.70 11.19 3.78
C LYS A 162 -16.87 11.32 2.50
N ARG A 163 -16.77 12.54 1.97
CA ARG A 163 -15.82 12.89 0.92
C ARG A 163 -14.41 12.74 1.51
N THR A 164 -13.85 11.54 1.49
CA THR A 164 -12.41 11.40 1.72
C THR A 164 -11.74 12.01 0.49
N HIS A 165 -11.18 13.22 0.64
CA HIS A 165 -10.46 13.93 -0.42
C HIS A 165 -9.21 13.17 -0.90
N TYR A 166 -8.83 12.11 -0.21
CA TYR A 166 -7.70 11.25 -0.53
C TYR A 166 -8.11 10.15 -1.51
N HIS A 167 -7.45 10.11 -2.66
CA HIS A 167 -7.64 9.11 -3.70
C HIS A 167 -6.28 8.55 -4.12
N TYR A 168 -6.25 7.30 -4.57
CA TYR A 168 -5.07 6.64 -5.13
C TYR A 168 -5.42 6.05 -6.49
N TYR A 169 -4.41 5.64 -7.24
CA TYR A 169 -4.61 4.96 -8.52
C TYR A 169 -4.18 3.50 -8.43
N GLY A 170 -5.02 2.59 -8.94
CA GLY A 170 -4.70 1.18 -9.08
C GLY A 170 -4.36 0.86 -10.53
N TYR A 171 -3.37 -0.01 -10.71
CA TYR A 171 -3.00 -0.62 -11.99
C TYR A 171 -3.24 -2.12 -11.86
N LEU A 172 -4.39 -2.59 -12.36
CA LEU A 172 -4.86 -3.96 -12.17
C LEU A 172 -4.57 -4.78 -13.43
N SER A 173 -3.90 -5.92 -13.29
CA SER A 173 -3.44 -6.72 -14.42
C SER A 173 -3.85 -8.18 -14.29
N ASP A 174 -4.25 -8.76 -15.42
CA ASP A 174 -4.48 -10.20 -15.56
C ASP A 174 -3.17 -11.00 -15.66
N TYR A 175 -2.01 -10.32 -15.61
CA TYR A 175 -0.69 -10.93 -15.65
C TYR A 175 0.11 -10.61 -14.38
N SER A 176 0.82 -11.61 -13.86
CA SER A 176 1.65 -11.50 -12.66
C SER A 176 2.77 -10.45 -12.74
N ALA A 177 3.22 -10.11 -13.95
CA ALA A 177 4.26 -9.11 -14.19
C ALA A 177 3.72 -7.67 -14.32
N CYS A 178 2.40 -7.46 -14.25
CA CYS A 178 1.74 -6.17 -14.49
C CYS A 178 2.13 -5.53 -15.85
N THR A 179 2.25 -6.34 -16.91
CA THR A 179 2.66 -5.88 -18.25
C THR A 179 1.54 -5.17 -19.01
N ASP A 180 0.28 -5.50 -18.72
CA ASP A 180 -0.91 -4.88 -19.30
C ASP A 180 -1.91 -4.63 -18.17
N SER A 181 -2.00 -3.38 -17.72
CA SER A 181 -2.75 -3.02 -16.51
C SER A 181 -3.80 -1.96 -16.80
N ALA A 182 -5.03 -2.22 -16.37
CA ALA A 182 -6.10 -1.25 -16.36
C ALA A 182 -5.89 -0.23 -15.24
N LEU A 183 -5.89 1.06 -15.61
CA LEU A 183 -5.85 2.16 -14.65
C LEU A 183 -7.24 2.41 -14.05
N VAL A 184 -7.31 2.49 -12.73
CA VAL A 184 -8.53 2.84 -12.00
C VAL A 184 -8.27 3.89 -10.94
N THR A 185 -9.21 4.81 -10.75
CA THR A 185 -9.20 5.79 -9.65
C THR A 185 -9.97 5.24 -8.46
N ARG A 186 -9.41 5.35 -7.26
CA ARG A 186 -9.95 4.77 -6.03
C ARG A 186 -9.84 5.75 -4.88
N TYR A 187 -10.76 5.66 -3.95
CA TYR A 187 -10.82 6.54 -2.78
C TYR A 187 -10.31 5.80 -1.56
N GLY A 188 -9.59 6.53 -0.72
CA GLY A 188 -9.10 6.00 0.54
C GLY A 188 -10.25 5.49 1.42
N SER A 189 -9.94 4.51 2.26
CA SER A 189 -10.86 3.93 3.22
C SER A 189 -12.12 3.29 2.63
N THR A 190 -12.05 2.85 1.38
CA THR A 190 -13.12 2.11 0.69
C THR A 190 -12.62 0.73 0.26
N CYS A 191 -13.40 -0.31 0.55
CA CYS A 191 -13.14 -1.66 0.03
C CYS A 191 -13.62 -1.75 -1.43
N TYR A 192 -12.73 -2.18 -2.31
CA TYR A 192 -13.04 -2.44 -3.71
C TYR A 192 -13.02 -3.93 -3.99
N ASN A 193 -14.06 -4.43 -4.63
CA ASN A 193 -14.27 -5.86 -4.87
C ASN A 193 -14.55 -6.12 -6.35
N HIS A 194 -13.97 -7.19 -6.88
CA HIS A 194 -14.12 -7.62 -8.26
C HIS A 194 -14.62 -9.07 -8.33
N ASN A 195 -15.40 -9.40 -9.37
CA ASN A 195 -15.89 -10.76 -9.58
C ASN A 195 -14.81 -11.68 -10.16
N GLN A 196 -13.85 -11.12 -10.89
CA GLN A 196 -12.70 -11.85 -11.43
C GLN A 196 -11.43 -11.42 -10.68
N ALA A 197 -10.48 -12.34 -10.56
CA ALA A 197 -9.18 -12.05 -9.96
C ALA A 197 -8.29 -11.30 -10.94
N TYR A 198 -7.48 -10.40 -10.38
CA TYR A 198 -6.25 -9.93 -11.01
C TYR A 198 -5.06 -10.74 -10.48
N TYR A 199 -4.02 -10.89 -11.29
CA TYR A 199 -2.82 -11.65 -10.93
C TYR A 199 -1.61 -10.74 -10.64
N GLY A 200 -1.68 -9.48 -11.03
CA GLY A 200 -0.70 -8.45 -10.69
C GLY A 200 -1.39 -7.14 -10.37
N VAL A 201 -0.97 -6.48 -9.29
CA VAL A 201 -1.48 -5.15 -8.92
C VAL A 201 -0.34 -4.19 -8.58
N ARG A 202 -0.51 -2.92 -8.95
CA ARG A 202 0.32 -1.79 -8.46
C ARG A 202 -0.57 -0.66 -7.99
N PHE A 203 -0.06 0.14 -7.07
CA PHE A 203 -0.77 1.31 -6.60
C PHE A 203 0.12 2.55 -6.66
N GLU A 204 -0.47 3.67 -7.05
CA GLU A 204 0.16 4.99 -7.07
C GLU A 204 -0.30 5.82 -5.90
N ASN A 205 0.67 6.35 -5.16
CA ASN A 205 0.50 7.39 -4.18
C ASN A 205 0.90 8.74 -4.78
N ALA A 206 -0.10 9.58 -5.06
CA ALA A 206 0.10 10.91 -5.63
C ALA A 206 0.31 12.02 -4.56
N PHE A 207 0.40 11.68 -3.27
CA PHE A 207 0.57 12.64 -2.19
C PHE A 207 2.00 12.66 -1.67
N ALA A 208 2.56 13.85 -1.48
CA ALA A 208 3.93 14.06 -0.99
C ALA A 208 4.08 13.90 0.53
N GLU A 209 3.00 14.09 1.28
CA GLU A 209 3.03 14.15 2.75
C GLU A 209 2.38 12.93 3.42
N LYS A 210 1.97 11.94 2.62
CA LYS A 210 1.21 10.79 3.07
C LYS A 210 1.84 9.50 2.56
N ILE A 211 1.83 8.48 3.39
CA ILE A 211 2.09 7.10 2.98
C ILE A 211 0.74 6.46 2.68
N LEU A 212 0.65 5.75 1.57
CA LEU A 212 -0.51 4.94 1.22
C LEU A 212 -0.25 3.51 1.72
N THR A 213 -1.07 3.04 2.64
CA THR A 213 -1.06 1.65 3.08
C THR A 213 -2.11 0.88 2.29
N MET A 214 -1.65 -0.15 1.60
CA MET A 214 -2.49 -1.03 0.79
C MET A 214 -2.67 -2.36 1.50
N ILE A 215 -3.86 -2.92 1.34
CA ILE A 215 -4.24 -4.25 1.78
C ILE A 215 -4.91 -4.94 0.59
N ILE A 216 -4.46 -6.12 0.23
CA ILE A 216 -4.98 -6.92 -0.90
C ILE A 216 -5.37 -8.31 -0.41
N TRP A 217 -6.50 -8.82 -0.91
CA TRP A 217 -7.02 -10.13 -0.56
C TRP A 217 -7.15 -11.03 -1.79
N PRO A 218 -6.78 -12.32 -1.67
CA PRO A 218 -7.14 -13.36 -2.63
C PRO A 218 -8.61 -13.78 -2.52
N HIS A 219 -9.42 -13.00 -1.79
CA HIS A 219 -10.83 -13.23 -1.55
C HIS A 219 -11.66 -11.98 -1.83
N HIS A 220 -12.97 -12.17 -1.94
CA HIS A 220 -13.91 -11.09 -2.15
C HIS A 220 -14.20 -10.32 -0.85
N ARG A 221 -14.69 -9.08 -1.00
CA ARG A 221 -15.27 -8.24 0.06
C ARG A 221 -14.31 -7.71 1.13
N CYS A 222 -13.00 -7.75 0.90
CA CYS A 222 -11.97 -7.34 1.87
C CYS A 222 -12.12 -8.07 3.22
N GLU A 223 -12.51 -9.34 3.13
CA GLU A 223 -12.75 -10.23 4.25
C GLU A 223 -11.96 -11.51 4.04
N ASN A 224 -11.83 -12.30 5.12
CA ASN A 224 -11.10 -13.57 5.18
C ASN A 224 -9.58 -13.39 5.17
N GLY A 225 -8.87 -14.43 5.64
CA GLY A 225 -7.42 -14.39 5.87
C GLY A 225 -6.57 -14.43 4.60
N ASN A 226 -5.30 -14.76 4.75
CA ASN A 226 -4.27 -14.73 3.72
C ASN A 226 -4.12 -13.34 3.07
N VAL A 227 -4.36 -12.28 3.85
CA VAL A 227 -4.24 -10.91 3.39
C VAL A 227 -2.77 -10.54 3.20
N ARG A 228 -2.46 -9.71 2.20
CA ARG A 228 -1.16 -9.05 2.09
C ARG A 228 -1.31 -7.55 2.26
N SER A 229 -0.52 -6.96 3.15
CA SER A 229 -0.44 -5.50 3.33
C SER A 229 0.96 -4.97 3.01
N PHE A 230 1.04 -3.78 2.46
CA PHE A 230 2.31 -3.11 2.12
C PHE A 230 2.11 -1.60 2.03
N THR A 231 3.22 -0.86 2.02
CA THR A 231 3.23 0.60 1.96
C THR A 231 3.68 1.09 0.58
N VAL A 232 3.16 2.23 0.17
CA VAL A 232 3.55 2.94 -1.05
C VAL A 232 4.03 4.33 -0.66
N ALA A 233 5.31 4.58 -0.91
CA ALA A 233 5.99 5.82 -0.56
C ALA A 233 5.28 7.05 -1.16
N PRO A 234 5.43 8.24 -0.54
CA PRO A 234 4.98 9.48 -1.15
C PRO A 234 5.49 9.63 -2.60
N LEU A 235 4.63 10.15 -3.48
CA LEU A 235 4.95 10.39 -4.90
C LEU A 235 5.56 9.17 -5.60
N SER A 236 4.97 8.00 -5.41
CA SER A 236 5.50 6.78 -6.01
C SER A 236 4.43 5.84 -6.52
N VAL A 237 4.84 4.95 -7.41
CA VAL A 237 4.09 3.77 -7.85
C VAL A 237 4.85 2.56 -7.34
N SER A 238 4.14 1.67 -6.62
CA SER A 238 4.72 0.44 -6.09
C SER A 238 5.24 -0.47 -7.22
N ALA A 239 6.22 -1.32 -6.88
CA ALA A 239 6.52 -2.49 -7.70
C ALA A 239 5.28 -3.39 -7.86
N CYS A 240 5.29 -4.26 -8.88
CA CYS A 240 4.20 -5.21 -9.13
C CYS A 240 4.08 -6.20 -7.98
N GLN A 241 2.91 -6.26 -7.37
CA GLN A 241 2.55 -7.33 -6.45
C GLN A 241 1.95 -8.49 -7.24
N SER A 242 2.76 -9.51 -7.50
CA SER A 242 2.34 -10.75 -8.18
C SER A 242 1.55 -11.64 -7.22
N ARG A 243 0.29 -11.29 -6.97
CA ARG A 243 -0.60 -12.04 -6.07
C ARG A 243 -2.04 -11.99 -6.58
N THR A 244 -2.72 -13.12 -6.55
CA THR A 244 -4.16 -13.19 -6.83
C THR A 244 -4.90 -12.21 -5.94
N THR A 245 -5.63 -11.28 -6.56
CA THR A 245 -6.32 -10.19 -5.89
C THR A 245 -7.75 -10.07 -6.41
N TYR A 246 -8.72 -10.32 -5.53
CA TYR A 246 -10.14 -10.11 -5.80
C TYR A 246 -10.68 -8.84 -5.16
N SER A 247 -10.10 -8.44 -4.03
CA SER A 247 -10.47 -7.20 -3.37
C SER A 247 -9.27 -6.51 -2.73
N TYR A 248 -9.37 -5.20 -2.56
CA TYR A 248 -8.32 -4.39 -1.96
C TYR A 248 -8.89 -3.16 -1.27
N TYR A 249 -8.10 -2.65 -0.33
CA TYR A 249 -8.40 -1.50 0.49
C TYR A 249 -7.12 -0.66 0.60
N GLY A 250 -7.25 0.64 0.41
CA GLY A 250 -6.15 1.58 0.53
C GLY A 250 -6.52 2.70 1.50
N HIS A 251 -5.61 3.11 2.36
CA HIS A 251 -5.82 4.26 3.23
C HIS A 251 -4.53 5.03 3.44
N TYR A 252 -4.67 6.30 3.82
CA TYR A 252 -3.53 7.19 3.98
C TYR A 252 -3.20 7.41 5.45
N VAL A 253 -1.91 7.37 5.75
CA VAL A 253 -1.34 7.74 7.04
C VAL A 253 -0.38 8.92 6.82
N THR A 254 -0.33 9.87 7.76
CA THR A 254 0.62 10.99 7.68
C THR A 254 2.04 10.45 7.70
N CYS A 255 2.88 10.88 6.75
CA CYS A 255 4.27 10.46 6.80
C CYS A 255 4.99 11.17 7.96
N LYS A 256 5.76 10.39 8.75
CA LYS A 256 6.78 10.94 9.67
C LYS A 256 8.14 11.08 8.98
N CYS A 257 8.16 11.18 7.65
CA CYS A 257 9.35 11.34 6.81
C CYS A 257 10.11 12.59 7.26
N THR A 258 11.11 12.44 8.12
CA THR A 258 12.07 13.49 8.49
C THR A 258 13.44 13.11 7.98
#